data_AF-A0A653BQN0-F1
#
_entry.id   AF-A0A653BQN0-F1
#
_cell.length_a   1.000
_cell.length_b   1.000
_cell.length_c   1.000
_cell.angle_alpha   90.00
_cell.angle_beta   90.00
_cell.angle_gamma   90.00
#
_symmetry.space_group_name_H-M   'P 1'
#
loop_
_entity.id
_entity.type
_entity.pdbx_description
1 polymer ?
#
loop_
_entity_poly.entity_id
_entity_poly.type
_entity_poly.pdbx_seq_one_letter_code
_entity_poly.pdbx_strand_id
1 'polypeptide(L)'
;MTVDGGTQRWLDWLKMNNYNLDEVRMPELFSGDMDSTPEATLDFFKHTCTQVIYTPNQDETDFVKALRELHKYCEAKCIQIDTIYALADTSGRLDQIIANINALYKCKQIIGSCKLFLLAKNSLTWLLDAGKHSISIPQPLRDREKWCALLPIGEPCQVSTTGLKWNLDKQKLKFGNLVSTSNTYSGSEIVTVETDHPVVWSMSIDNLL
;
A
#
# COMPACT_ATOMS: atom_id res chain seq x y z
N MET A 1 -0.23 -12.95 4.83
CA MET A 1 -1.70 -12.93 4.65
C MET A 1 -2.00 -12.78 3.17
N THR A 2 -3.00 -13.51 2.67
CA THR A 2 -3.58 -13.32 1.33
C THR A 2 -5.05 -12.91 1.43
N VAL A 3 -5.59 -12.27 0.39
CA VAL A 3 -6.92 -11.65 0.41
C VAL A 3 -7.70 -12.09 -0.82
N ASP A 4 -8.80 -12.82 -0.59
CA ASP A 4 -9.75 -13.31 -1.61
C ASP A 4 -9.07 -13.77 -2.91
N GLY A 5 -9.47 -13.25 -4.09
CA GLY A 5 -8.89 -13.62 -5.38
C GLY A 5 -7.38 -13.33 -5.49
N GLY A 6 -6.82 -12.49 -4.61
CA GLY A 6 -5.38 -12.30 -4.47
C GLY A 6 -4.64 -13.58 -4.03
N THR A 7 -5.31 -14.47 -3.31
CA THR A 7 -4.80 -15.81 -2.96
C THR A 7 -4.54 -16.65 -4.20
N GLN A 8 -5.49 -16.68 -5.14
CA GLN A 8 -5.32 -17.41 -6.39
C GLN A 8 -4.18 -16.83 -7.23
N ARG A 9 -4.11 -15.49 -7.34
CA ARG A 9 -3.03 -14.81 -8.06
C ARG A 9 -1.65 -15.16 -7.50
N TRP A 10 -1.54 -15.27 -6.17
CA TRP A 10 -0.30 -15.68 -5.52
C TRP A 10 0.08 -17.13 -5.88
N LEU A 11 -0.87 -18.08 -5.82
CA LEU A 11 -0.64 -19.46 -6.24
C LEU A 11 -0.23 -19.56 -7.72
N ASP A 12 -0.90 -18.83 -8.60
CA ASP A 12 -0.57 -18.78 -10.02
C ASP A 12 0.84 -18.24 -10.24
N TRP A 13 1.22 -17.18 -9.52
CA TRP A 13 2.57 -16.63 -9.57
C TRP A 13 3.64 -17.63 -9.11
N LEU A 14 3.39 -18.37 -8.02
CA LEU A 14 4.31 -19.43 -7.57
C LEU A 14 4.51 -20.49 -8.65
N LYS A 15 3.40 -20.94 -9.25
CA LYS A 15 3.42 -21.95 -10.32
C LYS A 15 4.16 -21.44 -11.56
N MET A 16 3.90 -20.21 -11.99
CA MET A 16 4.56 -19.59 -13.15
C MET A 16 6.07 -19.44 -12.97
N ASN A 17 6.54 -19.30 -11.73
CA ASN A 17 7.96 -19.18 -11.40
C ASN A 17 8.58 -20.51 -10.93
N ASN A 18 7.89 -21.63 -11.12
CA ASN A 18 8.34 -22.99 -10.78
C ASN A 18 8.72 -23.18 -9.29
N TYR A 19 8.05 -22.48 -8.37
CA TYR A 19 8.21 -22.73 -6.95
C TYR A 19 7.57 -24.06 -6.55
N ASN A 20 8.29 -24.84 -5.75
CA ASN A 20 7.75 -26.03 -5.10
C ASN A 20 6.88 -25.62 -3.91
N LEU A 21 5.58 -25.94 -3.92
CA LEU A 21 4.65 -25.55 -2.86
C LEU A 21 5.02 -26.12 -1.49
N ASP A 22 5.71 -27.27 -1.45
CA ASP A 22 6.17 -27.88 -0.20
C ASP A 22 7.30 -27.08 0.47
N GLU A 23 8.01 -26.25 -0.30
CA GLU A 23 9.10 -25.39 0.17
C GLU A 23 8.61 -23.95 0.44
N VAL A 24 7.41 -23.60 -0.02
CA VAL A 24 6.84 -22.27 0.16
C VAL A 24 6.16 -22.17 1.52
N ARG A 25 6.55 -21.16 2.30
CA ARG A 25 5.82 -20.80 3.52
C ARG A 25 4.42 -20.31 3.16
N MET A 26 3.41 -21.08 3.56
CA MET A 26 2.01 -20.71 3.40
C MET A 26 1.66 -19.47 4.25
N PRO A 27 0.72 -18.62 3.79
CA PRO A 27 0.26 -17.49 4.56
C PRO A 27 -0.38 -17.94 5.89
N GLU A 28 -0.21 -17.15 6.96
CA GLU A 28 -0.87 -17.44 8.24
C GLU A 28 -2.38 -17.21 8.16
N LEU A 29 -2.80 -16.25 7.32
CA LEU A 29 -4.18 -15.82 7.16
C LEU A 29 -4.56 -15.77 5.68
N PHE A 30 -5.76 -16.26 5.37
CA PHE A 30 -6.45 -16.05 4.11
C PHE A 30 -7.85 -15.49 4.43
N SER A 31 -8.12 -14.22 4.11
CA SER A 31 -9.43 -13.58 4.36
C SER A 31 -10.15 -13.15 3.09
N GLY A 32 -11.48 -13.11 3.12
CA GLY A 32 -12.31 -12.55 2.05
C GLY A 32 -13.78 -12.97 2.17
N ASP A 33 -14.64 -12.39 1.35
CA ASP A 33 -15.99 -12.93 1.12
C ASP A 33 -16.00 -14.10 0.11
N MET A 34 -14.84 -14.48 -0.42
CA MET A 34 -14.60 -15.69 -1.21
C MET A 34 -15.39 -15.73 -2.53
N ASP A 35 -15.87 -14.58 -3.03
CA ASP A 35 -16.65 -14.52 -4.26
C ASP A 35 -15.79 -14.65 -5.54
N SER A 36 -14.50 -14.32 -5.43
CA SER A 36 -13.53 -14.36 -6.51
C SER A 36 -12.51 -15.50 -6.35
N THR A 37 -12.70 -16.36 -5.34
CA THR A 37 -11.83 -17.50 -5.05
C THR A 37 -12.43 -18.80 -5.60
N PRO A 38 -11.69 -19.57 -6.43
CA PRO A 38 -12.14 -20.89 -6.87
C PRO A 38 -12.29 -21.90 -5.72
N GLU A 39 -13.27 -22.82 -5.81
CA GLU A 39 -13.49 -23.87 -4.80
C GLU A 39 -12.25 -24.75 -4.57
N ALA A 40 -11.52 -25.10 -5.64
CA ALA A 40 -10.27 -25.86 -5.54
C ALA A 40 -9.20 -25.15 -4.69
N THR A 41 -9.18 -23.82 -4.68
CA THR A 41 -8.26 -23.01 -3.87
C THR A 41 -8.66 -23.10 -2.41
N LEU A 42 -9.95 -22.97 -2.09
CA LEU A 42 -10.46 -23.15 -0.74
C LEU A 42 -10.15 -24.56 -0.22
N ASP A 43 -10.37 -25.58 -1.05
CA ASP A 43 -10.06 -26.98 -0.70
C ASP A 43 -8.59 -27.20 -0.45
N PHE A 44 -7.70 -26.63 -1.27
CA PHE A 44 -6.26 -26.68 -1.03
C PHE A 44 -5.90 -26.13 0.36
N PHE A 45 -6.43 -24.95 0.72
CA PHE A 45 -6.10 -24.32 2.00
C PHE A 45 -6.68 -25.04 3.22
N LYS A 46 -7.75 -25.84 3.09
CA LYS A 46 -8.27 -26.71 4.16
C LYS A 46 -7.23 -27.72 4.66
N HIS A 47 -6.26 -28.08 3.82
CA HIS A 47 -5.20 -29.04 4.13
C HIS A 47 -3.89 -28.36 4.57
N THR A 48 -3.89 -27.04 4.79
CA THR A 48 -2.74 -26.27 5.26
C THR A 48 -2.96 -25.74 6.69
N CYS A 49 -1.92 -25.20 7.31
CA CYS A 49 -2.04 -24.49 8.59
C CYS A 49 -2.58 -23.04 8.46
N THR A 50 -3.00 -22.63 7.27
CA THR A 50 -3.54 -21.28 7.01
C THR A 50 -4.90 -21.12 7.65
N GLN A 51 -5.10 -20.03 8.41
CA GLN A 51 -6.41 -19.69 8.93
C GLN A 51 -7.25 -19.01 7.85
N VAL A 52 -8.27 -19.70 7.36
CA VAL A 52 -9.24 -19.17 6.39
C VAL A 52 -10.35 -18.43 7.13
N ILE A 53 -10.53 -17.14 6.85
CA ILE A 53 -11.47 -16.24 7.54
C ILE A 53 -12.48 -15.68 6.54
N TYR A 54 -13.75 -16.02 6.73
CA TYR A 54 -14.85 -15.51 5.91
C TYR A 54 -15.31 -14.13 6.39
N THR A 55 -15.33 -13.14 5.50
CA THR A 55 -15.66 -11.74 5.81
C THR A 55 -16.81 -11.20 4.95
N PRO A 56 -18.08 -11.53 5.28
CA PRO A 56 -19.24 -11.28 4.39
C PRO A 56 -19.68 -9.81 4.28
N ASN A 57 -19.09 -8.89 5.07
CA ASN A 57 -19.46 -7.48 5.04
C ASN A 57 -19.27 -6.88 3.64
N GLN A 58 -20.31 -6.24 3.11
CA GLN A 58 -20.35 -5.63 1.78
C GLN A 58 -20.13 -4.11 1.79
N ASP A 59 -20.10 -3.48 2.97
CA ASP A 59 -19.85 -2.04 3.12
C ASP A 59 -18.35 -1.69 3.05
N GLU A 60 -17.46 -2.69 3.06
CA GLU A 60 -16.01 -2.53 3.00
C GLU A 60 -15.38 -3.52 2.01
N THR A 61 -14.33 -3.09 1.32
CA THR A 61 -13.55 -3.96 0.43
C THR A 61 -12.80 -5.02 1.21
N ASP A 62 -12.47 -6.15 0.56
CA ASP A 62 -11.68 -7.22 1.20
C ASP A 62 -10.34 -6.75 1.73
N PHE A 63 -9.73 -5.74 1.12
CA PHE A 63 -8.49 -5.17 1.64
C PHE A 63 -8.71 -4.52 3.02
N VAL A 64 -9.76 -3.72 3.20
CA VAL A 64 -10.06 -3.10 4.50
C VAL A 64 -10.48 -4.16 5.52
N LYS A 65 -11.28 -5.15 5.11
CA LYS A 65 -11.65 -6.29 5.96
C LYS A 65 -10.41 -7.08 6.40
N ALA A 66 -9.46 -7.31 5.50
CA ALA A 66 -8.20 -7.98 5.79
C ALA A 66 -7.34 -7.22 6.81
N LEU A 67 -7.27 -5.87 6.72
CA LEU A 67 -6.58 -5.06 7.73
C LEU A 67 -7.18 -5.25 9.13
N ARG A 68 -8.51 -5.36 9.24
CA ARG A 68 -9.19 -5.63 10.52
C ARG A 68 -8.87 -7.03 11.05
N GLU A 69 -8.90 -8.04 10.20
CA GLU A 69 -8.57 -9.42 10.60
C GLU A 69 -7.09 -9.57 10.96
N LEU A 70 -6.19 -8.88 10.24
CA LEU A 70 -4.78 -8.81 10.59
C LEU A 70 -4.59 -8.18 11.98
N HIS A 71 -5.28 -7.08 12.27
CA HIS A 71 -5.21 -6.44 13.59
C HIS A 71 -5.65 -7.38 14.70
N LYS A 72 -6.82 -8.03 14.57
CA LYS A 72 -7.34 -9.01 15.54
C LYS A 72 -6.36 -10.16 15.76
N TYR A 73 -5.77 -10.68 14.67
CA TYR A 73 -4.79 -11.75 14.76
C TYR A 73 -3.55 -11.32 15.55
N CYS A 74 -3.05 -10.11 15.30
CA CYS A 74 -1.90 -9.56 16.01
C CYS A 74 -2.18 -9.33 17.48
N GLU A 75 -3.34 -8.78 17.84
CA GLU A 75 -3.76 -8.63 19.24
C GLU A 75 -3.84 -9.98 19.95
N ALA A 76 -4.50 -10.96 19.34
CA ALA A 76 -4.66 -12.30 19.92
C ALA A 76 -3.32 -13.04 20.11
N LYS A 77 -2.30 -12.71 19.31
CA LYS A 77 -0.98 -13.33 19.35
C LYS A 77 0.08 -12.45 20.04
N CYS A 78 -0.30 -11.29 20.57
CA CYS A 78 0.62 -10.30 21.13
C CYS A 78 1.77 -9.93 20.17
N ILE A 79 1.47 -9.80 18.88
CA ILE A 79 2.42 -9.41 17.83
C ILE A 79 2.31 -7.89 17.63
N GLN A 80 3.42 -7.18 17.81
CA GLN A 80 3.51 -5.78 17.43
C GLN A 80 3.88 -5.68 15.93
N ILE A 81 3.04 -5.01 15.13
CA ILE A 81 3.34 -4.72 13.72
C ILE A 81 3.59 -3.23 13.55
N ASP A 82 4.79 -2.90 13.07
CA ASP A 82 5.17 -1.52 12.77
C ASP A 82 4.84 -1.12 11.32
N THR A 83 4.82 -2.06 10.38
CA THR A 83 4.67 -1.78 8.94
C THR A 83 3.98 -2.91 8.18
N ILE A 84 3.11 -2.54 7.23
CA ILE A 84 2.42 -3.42 6.30
C ILE A 84 2.77 -2.98 4.87
N TYR A 85 3.22 -3.93 4.06
CA TYR A 85 3.33 -3.77 2.61
C TYR A 85 2.19 -4.54 1.95
N ALA A 86 1.26 -3.82 1.34
CA ALA A 86 0.20 -4.41 0.54
C ALA A 86 0.63 -4.45 -0.92
N LEU A 87 0.71 -5.65 -1.48
CA LEU A 87 0.92 -5.84 -2.92
C LEU A 87 -0.36 -5.45 -3.64
N ALA A 88 -0.38 -4.25 -4.22
CA ALA A 88 -1.56 -3.68 -4.86
C ALA A 88 -1.18 -3.15 -6.24
N ASP A 89 -1.92 -3.56 -7.26
CA ASP A 89 -1.73 -3.04 -8.61
C ASP A 89 -2.28 -1.61 -8.72
N THR A 90 -1.62 -0.80 -9.55
CA THR A 90 -2.07 0.55 -9.94
C THR A 90 -2.76 0.54 -11.31
N SER A 91 -3.08 -0.64 -11.82
CA SER A 91 -3.79 -0.86 -13.07
C SER A 91 -5.07 -1.71 -12.88
N GLY A 92 -5.90 -1.79 -13.94
CA GLY A 92 -7.18 -2.51 -13.89
C GLY A 92 -8.36 -1.62 -13.51
N ARG A 93 -9.22 -2.11 -12.61
CA ARG A 93 -10.43 -1.40 -12.17
C ARG A 93 -10.09 -0.13 -11.41
N LEU A 94 -10.43 1.02 -12.00
CA LEU A 94 -10.14 2.34 -11.39
C LEU A 94 -10.76 2.48 -10.01
N ASP A 95 -12.00 2.03 -9.82
CA ASP A 95 -12.69 2.09 -8.53
C ASP A 95 -11.94 1.31 -7.44
N GLN A 96 -11.31 0.17 -7.79
CA GLN A 96 -10.48 -0.61 -6.86
C GLN A 96 -9.15 0.08 -6.55
N ILE A 97 -8.54 0.75 -7.54
CA ILE A 97 -7.33 1.56 -7.30
C ILE A 97 -7.65 2.67 -6.30
N ILE A 98 -8.76 3.38 -6.48
CA ILE A 98 -9.21 4.42 -5.55
C ILE A 98 -9.58 3.83 -4.18
N ALA A 99 -10.19 2.64 -4.13
CA ALA A 99 -10.48 1.95 -2.87
C ALA A 99 -9.19 1.58 -2.10
N ASN A 100 -8.12 1.18 -2.79
CA ASN A 100 -6.81 0.94 -2.17
C ASN A 100 -6.21 2.22 -1.58
N ILE A 101 -6.33 3.36 -2.27
CA ILE A 101 -5.94 4.65 -1.71
C ILE A 101 -6.80 4.99 -0.48
N ASN A 102 -8.11 4.77 -0.53
CA ASN A 102 -9.00 4.99 0.61
C ASN A 102 -8.61 4.11 1.81
N ALA A 103 -8.11 2.89 1.58
CA ALA A 103 -7.60 2.03 2.65
C ALA A 103 -6.41 2.67 3.40
N LEU A 104 -5.56 3.47 2.74
CA LEU A 104 -4.50 4.23 3.41
C LEU A 104 -5.07 5.21 4.44
N TYR A 105 -6.15 5.91 4.11
CA TYR A 105 -6.84 6.84 5.02
C TYR A 105 -7.53 6.12 6.18
N LYS A 106 -8.04 4.91 5.97
CA LYS A 106 -8.69 4.09 7.01
C LYS A 106 -7.68 3.39 7.94
N CYS A 107 -6.48 3.07 7.46
CA CYS A 107 -5.52 2.21 8.17
C CYS A 107 -5.22 2.69 9.59
N LYS A 108 -5.02 3.99 9.79
CA LYS A 108 -4.71 4.57 11.11
C LYS A 108 -5.81 4.31 12.15
N GLN A 109 -7.08 4.29 11.72
CA GLN A 109 -8.21 3.99 12.61
C GLN A 109 -8.33 2.49 12.92
N ILE A 110 -7.76 1.63 12.07
CA ILE A 110 -7.88 0.17 12.19
C ILE A 110 -6.71 -0.43 12.95
N ILE A 111 -5.47 -0.03 12.64
CA ILE A 111 -4.23 -0.63 13.17
C ILE A 111 -3.35 0.41 13.89
N GLY A 112 -3.91 1.58 14.23
CA GLY A 112 -3.22 2.61 15.01
C GLY A 112 -2.00 3.19 14.31
N SER A 113 -0.82 3.09 14.93
CA SER A 113 0.44 3.69 14.46
C SER A 113 1.16 2.89 13.36
N CYS A 114 0.57 1.79 12.89
CA CYS A 114 1.15 0.96 11.84
C CYS A 114 1.25 1.72 10.50
N LYS A 115 2.40 1.62 9.82
CA LYS A 115 2.59 2.23 8.49
C LYS A 115 2.09 1.30 7.39
N LEU A 116 1.19 1.77 6.54
CA LEU A 116 0.71 1.02 5.38
C LEU A 116 1.30 1.59 4.10
N PHE A 117 1.95 0.72 3.33
CA PHE A 117 2.49 1.01 2.01
C PHE A 117 1.80 0.16 0.95
N LEU A 118 1.37 0.79 -0.14
CA LEU A 118 0.97 0.10 -1.35
C LEU A 118 2.21 -0.09 -2.21
N LEU A 119 2.57 -1.34 -2.45
CA LEU A 119 3.67 -1.76 -3.30
C LEU A 119 3.10 -2.27 -4.62
N ALA A 120 3.31 -1.51 -5.68
CA ALA A 120 2.98 -1.90 -7.05
C ALA A 120 4.25 -2.26 -7.82
N LYS A 121 4.11 -2.68 -9.08
CA LYS A 121 5.22 -3.10 -9.95
C LYS A 121 6.41 -2.11 -9.96
N ASN A 122 6.11 -0.82 -10.05
CA ASN A 122 7.10 0.23 -10.23
C ASN A 122 6.90 1.43 -9.29
N SER A 123 6.00 1.33 -8.31
CA SER A 123 5.74 2.41 -7.38
C SER A 123 5.52 1.94 -5.94
N LEU A 124 5.90 2.82 -5.02
CA LEU A 124 5.61 2.74 -3.60
C LEU A 124 4.77 3.95 -3.21
N THR A 125 3.60 3.71 -2.62
CA THR A 125 2.63 4.75 -2.27
C THR A 125 2.20 4.62 -0.82
N TRP A 126 2.14 5.73 -0.09
CA TRP A 126 1.63 5.76 1.29
C TRP A 126 1.07 7.14 1.65
N LEU A 127 0.42 7.23 2.81
CA LEU A 127 -0.16 8.47 3.31
C LEU A 127 0.81 9.19 4.25
N LEU A 128 1.03 10.48 4.00
CA LEU A 128 1.67 11.39 4.94
C LEU A 128 0.57 12.11 5.72
N ASP A 129 0.49 11.88 7.02
CA ASP A 129 -0.42 12.62 7.92
C ASP A 129 -0.05 14.12 7.99
N ALA A 130 -0.93 14.93 8.56
CA ALA A 130 -0.60 16.32 8.92
C ALA A 130 0.65 16.38 9.81
N GLY A 131 1.59 17.27 9.47
CA GLY A 131 2.85 17.45 10.18
C GLY A 131 4.07 17.46 9.27
N LYS A 132 5.24 17.14 9.86
CA LYS A 132 6.55 17.15 9.19
C LYS A 132 7.07 15.73 9.00
N HIS A 133 7.55 15.45 7.79
CA HIS A 133 8.07 14.16 7.37
C HIS A 133 9.45 14.32 6.76
N SER A 134 10.30 13.31 6.99
CA SER A 134 11.62 13.18 6.35
C SER A 134 11.68 11.82 5.67
N ILE A 135 11.91 11.82 4.36
CA ILE A 135 11.92 10.63 3.52
C ILE A 135 13.32 10.46 2.96
N SER A 136 13.99 9.36 3.31
CA SER A 136 15.28 8.98 2.71
C SER A 136 15.02 8.36 1.34
N ILE A 137 15.60 8.96 0.30
CA ILE A 137 15.42 8.51 -1.08
C ILE A 137 16.67 7.74 -1.50
N PRO A 138 16.60 6.47 -1.95
CA PRO A 138 17.76 5.72 -2.41
C PRO A 138 18.55 6.41 -3.53
N GLN A 139 19.88 6.33 -3.49
CA GLN A 139 20.77 6.96 -4.47
C GLN A 139 20.42 6.64 -5.93
N PRO A 140 20.14 5.38 -6.33
CA PRO A 140 19.80 5.05 -7.72
C PRO A 140 18.57 5.80 -8.26
N LEU A 141 17.61 6.13 -7.38
CA LEU A 141 16.43 6.89 -7.77
C LEU A 141 16.75 8.37 -7.99
N ARG A 142 17.66 8.93 -7.17
CA ARG A 142 18.11 10.32 -7.28
C ARG A 142 18.95 10.55 -8.52
N ASP A 143 19.95 9.70 -8.75
CA ASP A 143 20.89 9.83 -9.87
C ASP A 143 20.20 9.74 -11.24
N ARG A 144 19.08 9.01 -11.30
CA ARG A 144 18.26 8.83 -12.51
C ARG A 144 17.05 9.76 -12.56
N GLU A 145 16.95 10.71 -11.64
CA GLU A 145 15.82 11.64 -11.50
C GLU A 145 14.46 10.92 -11.60
N LYS A 146 14.31 9.78 -10.92
CA LYS A 146 13.05 9.00 -10.92
C LYS A 146 11.89 9.83 -10.35
N TRP A 147 10.69 9.55 -10.85
CA TRP A 147 9.52 10.38 -10.53
C TRP A 147 9.04 10.17 -9.08
N CYS A 148 8.45 11.23 -8.53
CA CYS A 148 7.64 11.21 -7.31
C CYS A 148 6.46 12.18 -7.43
N ALA A 149 5.51 12.06 -6.50
CA ALA A 149 4.29 12.84 -6.50
C ALA A 149 3.71 13.06 -5.09
N LEU A 150 3.01 14.18 -4.94
CA LEU A 150 2.19 14.53 -3.77
C LEU A 150 0.75 14.76 -4.25
N LEU A 151 -0.17 13.91 -3.81
CA LEU A 151 -1.54 13.82 -4.31
C LEU A 151 -2.55 14.15 -3.18
N PRO A 152 -3.24 15.29 -3.25
CA PRO A 152 -4.22 15.73 -2.24
C PRO A 152 -5.58 15.05 -2.48
N ILE A 153 -5.63 13.71 -2.39
CA ILE A 153 -6.80 12.91 -2.81
C ILE A 153 -7.98 13.08 -1.86
N GLY A 154 -7.75 13.08 -0.55
CA GLY A 154 -8.80 13.26 0.45
C GLY A 154 -9.35 14.68 0.48
N GLU A 155 -8.47 15.66 0.68
CA GLU A 155 -8.86 17.07 0.75
C GLU A 155 -7.71 18.00 0.31
N PRO A 156 -8.00 19.27 -0.03
CA PRO A 156 -6.97 20.26 -0.32
C PRO A 156 -6.03 20.49 0.87
N CYS A 157 -4.73 20.56 0.61
CA CYS A 157 -3.71 20.79 1.65
C CYS A 157 -2.72 21.89 1.26
N GLN A 158 -2.10 22.53 2.23
CA GLN A 158 -0.93 23.39 2.06
C GLN A 158 0.34 22.59 2.35
N VAL A 159 1.28 22.62 1.40
CA VAL A 159 2.51 21.82 1.48
C VAL A 159 3.76 22.68 1.26
N SER A 160 4.79 22.41 2.07
CA SER A 160 6.16 22.88 1.88
C SER A 160 7.11 21.69 1.76
N THR A 161 8.10 21.77 0.88
CA THR A 161 9.05 20.67 0.68
C THR A 161 10.50 21.13 0.54
N THR A 162 11.44 20.24 0.83
CA THR A 162 12.84 20.37 0.42
C THR A 162 13.33 19.07 -0.22
N GLY A 163 14.40 19.12 -1.01
CA GLY A 163 15.00 17.93 -1.63
C GLY A 163 14.34 17.48 -2.95
N LEU A 164 13.26 18.14 -3.37
CA LEU A 164 12.65 17.96 -4.68
C LEU A 164 13.24 18.93 -5.72
N LYS A 165 13.18 18.56 -7.00
CA LYS A 165 13.55 19.43 -8.12
C LYS A 165 12.62 20.63 -8.22
N TRP A 166 11.32 20.39 -8.01
CA TRP A 166 10.32 21.45 -7.87
C TRP A 166 9.81 21.45 -6.43
N ASN A 167 10.51 22.17 -5.55
CA ASN A 167 10.07 22.33 -4.17
C ASN A 167 8.84 23.22 -4.07
N LEU A 168 8.00 22.93 -3.08
CA LEU A 168 6.83 23.72 -2.72
C LEU A 168 7.17 24.63 -1.55
N ASP A 169 6.71 25.88 -1.59
CA ASP A 169 6.77 26.81 -0.45
C ASP A 169 5.35 27.27 -0.10
N LYS A 170 4.75 26.63 0.92
CA LYS A 170 3.38 26.88 1.39
C LYS A 170 2.35 26.87 0.25
N GLN A 171 2.56 26.03 -0.75
CA GLN A 171 1.69 25.96 -1.91
C GLN A 171 0.47 25.10 -1.61
N LYS A 172 -0.69 25.51 -2.13
CA LYS A 172 -1.94 24.77 -1.97
C LYS A 172 -2.07 23.70 -3.06
N LEU A 173 -2.09 22.44 -2.65
CA LEU A 173 -2.40 21.31 -3.52
C LEU A 173 -3.90 21.01 -3.47
N LYS A 174 -4.53 20.86 -4.64
CA LYS A 174 -5.96 20.55 -4.78
C LYS A 174 -6.26 19.96 -6.16
N PHE A 175 -7.04 18.89 -6.22
CA PHE A 175 -7.57 18.37 -7.49
C PHE A 175 -8.40 19.44 -8.23
N GLY A 176 -8.17 19.57 -9.54
CA GLY A 176 -8.69 20.65 -10.37
C GLY A 176 -7.84 21.93 -10.38
N ASN A 177 -6.82 22.01 -9.51
CA ASN A 177 -5.79 23.05 -9.50
C ASN A 177 -4.40 22.37 -9.53
N LEU A 178 -3.48 22.80 -8.66
CA LEU A 178 -2.14 22.24 -8.56
C LEU A 178 -2.16 20.87 -7.87
N VAL A 179 -1.60 19.88 -8.55
CA VAL A 179 -1.20 18.59 -7.98
C VAL A 179 0.25 18.36 -8.38
N SER A 180 1.13 18.03 -7.43
CA SER A 180 2.55 17.81 -7.74
C SER A 180 2.73 16.42 -8.31
N THR A 181 2.51 16.25 -9.61
CA THR A 181 2.79 15.04 -10.38
C THR A 181 4.05 15.19 -11.21
N SER A 182 4.75 14.08 -11.50
CA SER A 182 5.99 14.08 -12.28
C SER A 182 7.08 14.97 -11.70
N ASN A 183 7.09 15.12 -10.37
CA ASN A 183 8.19 15.75 -9.66
C ASN A 183 9.39 14.77 -9.62
N THR A 184 10.55 15.24 -9.22
CA THR A 184 11.74 14.41 -9.07
C THR A 184 12.66 14.99 -8.00
N TYR A 185 13.81 14.39 -7.78
CA TYR A 185 14.72 14.72 -6.68
C TYR A 185 15.74 15.78 -7.11
N SER A 186 16.16 16.64 -6.18
CA SER A 186 17.23 17.62 -6.41
C SER A 186 18.64 17.03 -6.31
N GLY A 187 18.75 15.73 -6.03
CA GLY A 187 19.99 15.03 -5.64
C GLY A 187 20.17 14.87 -4.13
N SER A 188 19.37 15.57 -3.31
CA SER A 188 19.37 15.44 -1.84
C SER A 188 18.99 14.03 -1.40
N GLU A 189 19.73 13.47 -0.44
CA GLU A 189 19.40 12.17 0.17
C GLU A 189 18.04 12.18 0.89
N ILE A 190 17.69 13.33 1.48
CA ILE A 190 16.47 13.50 2.24
C ILE A 190 15.54 14.46 1.51
N VAL A 191 14.30 14.03 1.31
CA VAL A 191 13.17 14.89 0.98
C VAL A 191 12.43 15.20 2.28
N THR A 192 12.16 16.48 2.55
CA THR A 192 11.26 16.86 3.65
C THR A 192 9.92 17.30 3.08
N VAL A 193 8.84 16.94 3.78
CA VAL A 193 7.47 17.34 3.44
C VAL A 193 6.79 17.82 4.72
N GLU A 194 6.32 19.06 4.72
CA GLU A 194 5.45 19.61 5.75
C GLU A 194 4.07 19.86 5.14
N THR A 195 3.01 19.29 5.73
CA THR A 195 1.64 19.38 5.23
C THR A 195 0.67 19.64 6.38
N ASP A 196 -0.37 20.46 6.14
CA ASP A 196 -1.40 20.76 7.14
C ASP A 196 -2.53 19.72 7.21
N HIS A 197 -2.74 18.96 6.12
CA HIS A 197 -3.71 17.87 6.01
C HIS A 197 -3.06 16.63 5.37
N PRO A 198 -3.67 15.43 5.48
CA PRO A 198 -3.09 14.23 4.90
C PRO A 198 -2.92 14.31 3.39
N VAL A 199 -1.74 13.96 2.89
CA VAL A 199 -1.40 13.95 1.45
C VAL A 199 -0.80 12.60 1.08
N VAL A 200 -1.20 12.05 -0.07
CA VAL A 200 -0.63 10.79 -0.55
C VAL A 200 0.71 11.08 -1.19
N TRP A 201 1.76 10.42 -0.72
CA TRP A 201 3.06 10.38 -1.37
C TRP A 201 3.15 9.13 -2.24
N SER A 202 3.59 9.31 -3.47
CA SER A 202 3.88 8.20 -4.39
C SER A 202 5.24 8.42 -5.03
N MET A 203 6.04 7.37 -5.10
CA MET A 203 7.36 7.43 -5.74
C MET A 203 7.63 6.20 -6.59
N SER A 204 8.46 6.38 -7.62
CA SER A 204 8.99 5.26 -8.38
C SER A 204 9.91 4.40 -7.52
N ILE A 205 9.87 3.09 -7.76
CA ILE A 205 10.84 2.12 -7.24
C ILE A 205 11.53 1.34 -8.37
N ASP A 206 11.40 1.81 -9.61
CA ASP A 206 12.04 1.18 -10.76
C ASP A 206 13.54 1.07 -10.53
N ASN A 207 14.09 -0.13 -10.73
CA ASN A 207 15.50 -0.48 -10.54
C ASN A 207 15.97 -0.49 -9.07
N LEU A 208 15.05 -0.58 -8.09
CA LEU A 208 15.39 -0.92 -6.70
C LEU A 208 15.17 -2.40 -6.37
N LEU A 209 14.32 -3.09 -7.15
CA LEU A 209 13.93 -4.48 -6.99
C LEU A 209 14.30 -5.28 -8.24
#